data_AF-A0A3A8PUW1-F1
#
_entry.id   AF-A0A3A8PUW1-F1
#
_cell.length_a   1.000
_cell.length_b   1.000
_cell.length_c   1.000
_cell.angle_alpha   90.00
_cell.angle_beta   90.00
_cell.angle_gamma   90.00
#
_symmetry.space_group_name_H-M   'P 1'
#
loop_
_entity.id
_entity.type
_entity.pdbx_description
1 polymer ?
#
loop_
_entity_poly.entity_id
_entity_poly.type
_entity_poly.pdbx_seq_one_letter_code
_entity_poly.pdbx_strand_id
1 'polypeptide(L)'
;MSAPSTSPRHGRLLLGGIGICALAVVGVTWTGRAQEKVLFVNALDTPVTVTAGSERFSLGANDHLVRPMPIGPMDVDVRGGEATLAHETVFVTDEGGLFVYNLLGAAPLFITTVRYERNDAPASESEPSSLVVAGTSFLRAGHIDYVLTDPPRSIQMRKEDGRYTTRFHLGQAPGGWAASYGWLMSNHQTAKAARFTEELARVLPETPGARNAALISRMVLSREEGLLASLAATRARRDAQPDDADAQRAWMYDMRRAGRNDEVRAYYQAEVERHPGSLVMAVMLARVEPEPAGTARLEALVRAHPGELLPRRALAVRYARQQRWADALPLLDAMEQGDPDYARYQDTHAEVLVALGRRAEAARRLSERLLQASPETEPPDLDDVQLYAKLVGHASLEGKENAAMRQLVASAQNDRPEGMVVRWLSASLGLPPEVDSPLGTKDDPLETAVRLMLALAEEPGFAARASTQLDFFGFHRLGPEAGLLLAAEFERLGDAALAARTLDLSGVELGYGELQDVLRGTLPVESLTTTLDWGERAALHLVLARQLDAQGRDSKAAYARVKKEILLPGAVSIALQKWDRPKPSNAVAGDSVP
;
A
#
# COMPACT_ATOMS: atom_id res chain seq x y z
N MET A 1 21.86 96.35 36.35
CA MET A 1 22.80 96.66 35.26
C MET A 1 23.63 95.42 35.03
N SER A 2 23.38 94.79 33.88
CA SER A 2 23.71 93.40 33.59
C SER A 2 24.90 93.33 32.64
N ALA A 3 25.88 92.48 32.94
CA ALA A 3 26.95 92.12 32.03
C ALA A 3 26.55 90.86 31.22
N PRO A 4 26.83 90.80 29.91
CA PRO A 4 26.31 89.73 29.04
C PRO A 4 27.25 88.52 28.99
N SER A 5 26.64 87.34 29.02
CA SER A 5 27.25 86.03 28.77
C SER A 5 27.26 85.76 27.25
N THR A 6 28.44 85.50 26.68
CA THR A 6 28.62 85.05 25.31
C THR A 6 28.55 83.53 25.22
N SER A 7 27.56 82.99 24.50
CA SER A 7 27.54 81.58 24.06
C SER A 7 27.68 81.51 22.53
N PRO A 8 28.56 80.66 21.98
CA PRO A 8 28.55 80.33 20.57
C PRO A 8 27.94 78.93 20.39
N ARG A 9 26.66 78.87 20.04
CA ARG A 9 26.06 77.70 19.39
C ARG A 9 25.35 78.22 18.17
N HIS A 10 25.91 78.04 16.98
CA HIS A 10 25.21 77.90 15.70
C HIS A 10 26.28 77.62 14.63
N GLY A 11 26.33 76.38 14.14
CA GLY A 11 27.22 76.02 13.02
C GLY A 11 27.83 74.64 13.12
N ARG A 12 27.02 73.57 13.24
CA ARG A 12 27.44 72.17 13.05
C ARG A 12 26.27 71.18 12.96
N LEU A 13 25.18 71.54 12.27
CA LEU A 13 23.98 70.68 12.17
C LEU A 13 23.48 70.41 10.74
N LEU A 14 24.29 70.65 9.70
CA LEU A 14 23.85 70.44 8.30
C LEU A 14 24.75 69.53 7.45
N LEU A 15 25.73 68.83 8.03
CA LEU A 15 26.56 67.84 7.32
C LEU A 15 26.44 66.40 7.85
N GLY A 16 25.71 66.18 8.96
CA GLY A 16 25.48 64.84 9.52
C GLY A 16 24.25 64.09 8.96
N GLY A 17 23.34 64.79 8.25
CA GLY A 17 22.08 64.21 7.78
C GLY A 17 22.16 63.42 6.46
N ILE A 18 23.14 63.73 5.60
CA ILE A 18 23.24 63.10 4.26
C ILE A 18 24.07 61.80 4.32
N GLY A 19 25.05 61.72 5.23
CA GLY A 19 25.87 60.50 5.41
C GLY A 19 25.14 59.33 6.08
N ILE A 20 24.17 59.62 6.96
CA ILE A 20 23.41 58.57 7.69
C ILE A 20 22.29 57.99 6.81
N CYS A 21 21.65 58.80 5.95
CA CYS A 21 20.70 58.28 4.97
C CYS A 21 21.39 57.46 3.87
N ALA A 22 22.61 57.81 3.45
CA ALA A 22 23.35 57.01 2.47
C ALA A 22 23.83 55.66 3.05
N LEU A 23 24.29 55.61 4.31
CA LEU A 23 24.68 54.35 4.96
C LEU A 23 23.48 53.47 5.36
N ALA A 24 22.32 54.06 5.67
CA ALA A 24 21.08 53.29 5.89
C ALA A 24 20.50 52.74 4.57
N VAL A 25 20.59 53.50 3.46
CA VAL A 25 20.16 53.03 2.14
C VAL A 25 21.14 51.99 1.57
N VAL A 26 22.45 52.11 1.84
CA VAL A 26 23.44 51.08 1.45
C VAL A 26 23.36 49.85 2.35
N GLY A 27 23.09 49.98 3.66
CA GLY A 27 22.89 48.84 4.56
C GLY A 27 21.62 48.03 4.28
N VAL A 28 20.53 48.68 3.86
CA VAL A 28 19.27 48.01 3.47
C VAL A 28 19.34 47.44 2.04
N THR A 29 20.20 47.98 1.17
CA THR A 29 20.42 47.44 -0.19
C THR A 29 21.50 46.36 -0.26
N TRP A 30 22.39 46.27 0.74
CA TRP A 30 23.40 45.19 0.86
C TRP A 30 22.98 44.02 1.75
N THR A 31 21.80 44.11 2.40
CA THR A 31 20.96 42.93 2.65
C THR A 31 20.16 42.58 1.40
N GLY A 32 20.81 42.58 0.24
CA GLY A 32 20.36 41.76 -0.87
C GLY A 32 20.40 40.33 -0.34
N ARG A 33 19.24 39.83 0.09
CA ARG A 33 19.10 38.50 0.70
C ARG A 33 19.88 37.54 -0.18
N ALA A 34 20.97 36.99 0.33
CA ALA A 34 21.70 35.98 -0.41
C ALA A 34 20.70 34.86 -0.73
N GLN A 35 20.59 34.58 -2.03
CA GLN A 35 19.63 33.66 -2.60
C GLN A 35 20.38 32.47 -3.17
N GLU A 36 19.83 31.28 -2.92
CA GLU A 36 20.33 30.03 -3.50
C GLU A 36 19.31 29.48 -4.49
N LYS A 37 19.79 28.63 -5.41
CA LYS A 37 18.91 28.00 -6.39
C LYS A 37 18.21 26.79 -5.76
N VAL A 38 16.88 26.79 -5.81
CA VAL A 38 16.04 25.65 -5.44
C VAL A 38 15.32 25.15 -6.69
N LEU A 39 15.55 23.88 -7.04
CA LEU A 39 14.81 23.15 -8.06
C LEU A 39 13.58 22.52 -7.41
N PHE A 40 12.40 22.91 -7.85
CA PHE A 40 11.14 22.28 -7.48
C PHE A 40 10.75 21.27 -8.56
N VAL A 41 10.45 20.03 -8.16
CA VAL A 41 10.10 18.94 -9.09
C VAL A 41 8.73 18.37 -8.70
N ASN A 42 7.81 18.31 -9.66
CA ASN A 42 6.52 17.65 -9.52
C ASN A 42 6.50 16.39 -10.41
N ALA A 43 6.59 15.20 -9.83
CA ALA A 43 6.46 13.93 -10.55
C ALA A 43 5.10 13.24 -10.33
N LEU A 44 4.09 14.04 -9.97
CA LEU A 44 2.71 13.60 -9.93
C LEU A 44 2.05 13.81 -11.29
N ASP A 45 0.98 13.05 -11.52
CA ASP A 45 0.15 13.15 -12.73
C ASP A 45 -0.84 14.32 -12.67
N THR A 46 -0.80 15.11 -11.61
CA THR A 46 -1.65 16.29 -11.40
C THR A 46 -0.81 17.56 -11.26
N PRO A 47 -1.29 18.69 -11.81
CA PRO A 47 -0.63 19.98 -11.61
C PRO A 47 -0.81 20.46 -10.17
N VAL A 48 0.17 21.23 -9.69
CA VAL A 48 0.20 21.73 -8.32
C VAL A 48 0.50 23.22 -8.27
N THR A 49 0.08 23.85 -7.18
CA THR A 49 0.49 25.22 -6.81
C THR A 49 1.42 25.14 -5.62
N VAL A 50 2.61 25.74 -5.75
CA VAL A 50 3.62 25.82 -4.71
C VAL A 50 3.68 27.25 -4.20
N THR A 51 3.65 27.42 -2.88
CA THR A 51 3.98 28.67 -2.20
C THR A 51 5.22 28.41 -1.35
N ALA A 52 6.34 29.06 -1.68
CA ALA A 52 7.61 28.88 -1.00
C ALA A 52 8.08 30.25 -0.47
N GLY A 53 8.04 30.42 0.85
CA GLY A 53 8.20 31.74 1.46
C GLY A 53 7.16 32.74 0.93
N SER A 54 7.61 33.80 0.24
CA SER A 54 6.73 34.80 -0.37
C SER A 54 6.39 34.55 -1.85
N GLU A 55 7.01 33.54 -2.46
CA GLU A 55 6.83 33.22 -3.88
C GLU A 55 5.67 32.24 -4.05
N ARG A 56 4.85 32.43 -5.08
CA ARG A 56 3.79 31.49 -5.46
C ARG A 56 3.85 31.21 -6.95
N PHE A 57 3.86 29.94 -7.33
CA PHE A 57 3.94 29.50 -8.73
C PHE A 57 3.24 28.16 -8.92
N SER A 58 2.98 27.79 -10.17
CA SER A 58 2.38 26.51 -10.54
C SER A 58 3.42 25.62 -11.22
N LEU A 59 3.32 24.32 -10.98
CA LEU A 59 4.07 23.28 -11.70
C LEU A 59 3.06 22.39 -12.43
N GLY A 60 3.29 22.13 -13.72
CA GLY A 60 2.53 21.13 -14.46
C GLY A 60 2.70 19.71 -13.89
N ALA A 61 1.90 18.77 -14.38
CA ALA A 61 2.15 17.35 -14.12
C ALA A 61 3.50 16.95 -14.75
N ASN A 62 4.32 16.19 -14.01
CA ASN A 62 5.67 15.78 -14.44
C ASN A 62 6.60 16.96 -14.84
N ASP A 63 6.42 18.13 -14.24
CA ASP A 63 7.13 19.38 -14.56
C ASP A 63 8.12 19.79 -13.45
N HIS A 64 9.02 20.73 -13.77
CA HIS A 64 10.00 21.25 -12.83
C HIS A 64 10.34 22.72 -13.05
N LEU A 65 10.79 23.40 -12.00
CA LEU A 65 11.14 24.81 -12.05
C LEU A 65 12.28 25.16 -11.09
N VAL A 66 13.29 25.89 -11.58
CA VAL A 66 14.34 26.45 -10.73
C VAL A 66 13.97 27.87 -10.31
N ARG A 67 14.03 28.15 -9.00
CA ARG A 67 13.80 29.49 -8.45
C ARG A 67 14.92 29.90 -7.49
N PRO A 68 15.32 31.18 -7.49
CA PRO A 68 16.17 31.71 -6.44
C PRO A 68 15.35 31.91 -5.16
N MET A 69 15.80 31.32 -4.05
CA MET A 69 15.10 31.34 -2.77
C MET A 69 16.01 31.90 -1.68
N PRO A 70 15.46 32.61 -0.68
CA PRO A 70 16.25 33.18 0.40
C PRO A 70 16.91 32.08 1.24
N ILE A 71 18.15 32.32 1.66
CA ILE A 71 18.83 31.50 2.66
C ILE A 71 18.10 31.61 4.02
N GLY A 72 17.95 30.49 4.71
CA GLY A 72 17.28 30.36 5.99
C GLY A 72 16.12 29.35 5.97
N PRO A 73 15.31 29.31 7.05
CA PRO A 73 14.10 28.51 7.07
C PRO A 73 13.08 29.08 6.08
N MET A 74 12.46 28.20 5.31
CA MET A 74 11.48 28.53 4.29
C MET A 74 10.31 27.57 4.42
N ASP A 75 9.12 28.12 4.68
CA ASP A 75 7.89 27.34 4.64
C ASP A 75 7.51 27.08 3.18
N VAL A 76 7.18 25.83 2.88
CA VAL A 76 6.72 25.39 1.58
C VAL A 76 5.35 24.75 1.74
N ASP A 77 4.38 25.38 1.08
CA ASP A 77 2.99 24.94 0.98
C ASP A 77 2.72 24.46 -0.44
N VAL A 78 2.26 23.23 -0.57
CA VAL A 78 1.91 22.61 -1.85
C VAL A 78 0.43 22.28 -1.87
N ARG A 79 -0.27 22.71 -2.92
CA ARG A 79 -1.71 22.46 -3.10
C ARG A 79 -2.03 21.84 -4.45
N GLY A 80 -2.87 20.82 -4.45
CA GLY A 80 -3.48 20.21 -5.63
C GLY A 80 -4.96 20.54 -5.65
N GLY A 81 -5.35 21.52 -6.47
CA GLY A 81 -6.69 22.12 -6.39
C GLY A 81 -6.93 22.77 -5.02
N GLU A 82 -7.98 22.36 -4.30
CA GLU A 82 -8.28 22.86 -2.95
C GLU A 82 -7.51 22.11 -1.85
N ALA A 83 -7.04 20.88 -2.13
CA ALA A 83 -6.36 20.02 -1.17
C ALA A 83 -4.93 20.50 -0.89
N THR A 84 -4.52 20.44 0.38
CA THR A 84 -3.13 20.67 0.78
C THR A 84 -2.39 19.34 0.69
N LEU A 85 -1.38 19.29 -0.18
CA LEU A 85 -0.57 18.09 -0.41
C LEU A 85 0.61 18.01 0.55
N ALA A 86 1.28 19.14 0.80
CA ALA A 86 2.39 19.20 1.72
C ALA A 86 2.45 20.58 2.39
N HIS A 87 2.88 20.58 3.65
CA HIS A 87 3.26 21.77 4.39
C HIS A 87 4.52 21.42 5.19
N GLU A 88 5.67 21.97 4.80
CA GLU A 88 6.95 21.68 5.45
C GLU A 88 7.84 22.92 5.52
N THR A 89 8.59 23.05 6.62
CA THR A 89 9.64 24.06 6.74
C THR A 89 10.96 23.43 6.32
N VAL A 90 11.53 23.90 5.22
CA VAL A 90 12.85 23.47 4.73
C VAL A 90 13.92 24.51 5.08
N PHE A 91 15.19 24.11 5.10
CA PHE A 91 16.28 25.01 5.46
C PHE A 91 17.28 25.14 4.31
N VAL A 92 17.35 26.33 3.71
CA VAL A 92 18.30 26.66 2.63
C VAL A 92 19.56 27.25 3.27
N THR A 93 20.72 26.61 3.08
CA THR A 93 22.00 27.05 3.65
C THR A 93 22.79 27.95 2.69
N ASP A 94 23.76 28.71 3.20
CA ASP A 94 24.65 29.59 2.43
C ASP A 94 25.88 28.87 1.83
N GLU A 95 25.89 27.53 1.89
CA GLU A 95 27.03 26.72 1.49
C GLU A 95 27.19 26.63 -0.05
N GLY A 96 26.30 27.27 -0.81
CA GLY A 96 26.26 27.26 -2.27
C GLY A 96 25.77 25.94 -2.87
N GLY A 97 25.23 26.04 -4.09
CA GLY A 97 24.89 24.89 -4.94
C GLY A 97 23.43 24.86 -5.35
N LEU A 98 22.95 23.66 -5.67
CA LEU A 98 21.55 23.38 -5.98
C LEU A 98 20.89 22.70 -4.79
N PHE A 99 19.77 23.26 -4.33
CA PHE A 99 18.82 22.58 -3.47
C PHE A 99 17.71 21.99 -4.33
N VAL A 100 17.18 20.85 -3.92
CA VAL A 100 16.11 20.15 -4.62
C VAL A 100 14.95 19.97 -3.66
N TYR A 101 13.80 20.50 -4.02
CA TYR A 101 12.51 20.21 -3.43
C TYR A 101 11.76 19.25 -4.36
N ASN A 102 11.85 17.97 -4.05
CA ASN A 102 11.13 16.89 -4.70
C ASN A 102 9.78 16.71 -4.02
N LEU A 103 8.70 17.15 -4.67
CA LEU A 103 7.37 17.16 -4.07
C LEU A 103 6.99 15.74 -3.58
N LEU A 104 6.73 15.62 -2.27
CA LEU A 104 6.46 14.36 -1.55
C LEU A 104 7.57 13.29 -1.69
N GLY A 105 8.74 13.63 -2.24
CA GLY A 105 9.76 12.65 -2.63
C GLY A 105 9.37 11.81 -3.85
N ALA A 106 8.37 12.23 -4.63
CA ALA A 106 7.77 11.44 -5.70
C ALA A 106 8.67 11.27 -6.93
N ALA A 107 9.52 12.24 -7.25
CA ALA A 107 10.35 12.17 -8.45
C ALA A 107 11.50 11.16 -8.29
N PRO A 108 11.72 10.26 -9.27
CA PRO A 108 12.79 9.27 -9.24
C PRO A 108 14.12 9.92 -9.67
N LEU A 109 14.58 10.84 -8.83
CA LEU A 109 15.77 11.64 -9.08
C LEU A 109 17.04 10.83 -8.79
N PHE A 110 18.07 11.04 -9.60
CA PHE A 110 19.39 10.46 -9.38
C PHE A 110 20.49 11.47 -9.69
N ILE A 111 21.57 11.42 -8.91
CA ILE A 111 22.78 12.19 -9.11
C ILE A 111 23.85 11.22 -9.60
N THR A 112 24.40 11.46 -10.78
CA THR A 112 25.46 10.65 -11.36
C THR A 112 26.67 11.50 -11.75
N THR A 113 27.82 10.84 -11.80
CA THR A 113 29.10 11.47 -12.16
C THR A 113 29.37 11.20 -13.63
N VAL A 114 29.40 12.25 -14.46
CA VAL A 114 29.73 12.17 -15.88
C VAL A 114 31.22 12.44 -16.06
N ARG A 115 31.94 11.48 -16.64
CA ARG A 115 33.37 11.60 -16.92
C ARG A 115 33.59 11.82 -18.41
N TYR A 116 34.24 12.93 -18.73
CA TYR A 116 34.70 13.23 -20.09
C TYR A 116 36.19 12.95 -20.17
N GLU A 117 36.59 12.19 -21.19
CA GLU A 117 37.98 11.81 -21.43
C GLU A 117 38.43 12.35 -22.78
N ARG A 118 39.72 12.68 -22.88
CA ARG A 118 40.32 12.95 -24.18
C ARG A 118 40.42 11.66 -24.99
N ASN A 119 40.34 11.77 -26.32
CA ASN A 119 40.42 10.65 -27.26
C ASN A 119 41.72 9.81 -27.14
N ASP A 120 42.76 10.32 -26.47
CA ASP A 120 44.05 9.67 -26.23
C ASP A 120 44.18 9.02 -24.84
N ALA A 121 43.12 9.00 -24.03
CA ALA A 121 43.12 8.37 -22.71
C ALA A 121 42.85 6.86 -22.79
N PRO A 122 43.52 6.03 -21.96
CA PRO A 122 43.20 4.60 -21.86
C PRO A 122 41.79 4.42 -21.27
N ALA A 123 41.03 3.47 -21.82
CA ALA A 123 39.67 3.18 -21.39
C ALA A 123 39.62 2.89 -19.88
N SER A 124 38.79 3.65 -19.17
CA SER A 124 38.50 3.43 -17.76
C SER A 124 37.30 2.51 -17.63
N GLU A 125 37.46 1.35 -16.99
CA GLU A 125 36.40 0.34 -16.80
C GLU A 125 35.45 0.63 -15.62
N SER A 126 35.68 1.70 -14.84
CA SER A 126 34.82 2.01 -13.69
C SER A 126 33.50 2.66 -14.13
N GLU A 127 32.39 1.96 -13.93
CA GLU A 127 31.04 2.53 -14.10
C GLU A 127 30.79 3.66 -13.09
N PRO A 128 30.11 4.75 -13.51
CA PRO A 128 29.81 5.85 -12.62
C PRO A 128 28.80 5.43 -11.54
N SER A 129 29.14 5.67 -10.27
CA SER A 129 28.20 5.49 -9.17
C SER A 129 27.08 6.52 -9.25
N SER A 130 25.82 6.06 -9.20
CA SER A 130 24.64 6.92 -9.15
C SER A 130 24.03 6.91 -7.76
N LEU A 131 23.82 8.10 -7.18
CA LEU A 131 23.09 8.30 -5.94
C LEU A 131 21.62 8.59 -6.28
N VAL A 132 20.72 7.65 -5.98
CA VAL A 132 19.28 7.86 -6.17
C VAL A 132 18.69 8.52 -4.93
N VAL A 133 17.78 9.46 -5.16
CA VAL A 133 17.22 10.34 -4.12
C VAL A 133 15.69 10.25 -4.01
N ALA A 134 15.12 9.16 -4.51
CA ALA A 134 13.71 8.82 -4.39
C ALA A 134 13.24 8.82 -2.92
N GLY A 135 12.01 9.25 -2.67
CA GLY A 135 11.40 9.29 -1.33
C GLY A 135 11.96 10.35 -0.38
N THR A 136 12.78 11.28 -0.87
CA THR A 136 13.33 12.40 -0.08
C THR A 136 12.72 13.69 -0.58
N SER A 137 12.00 14.43 0.28
CA SER A 137 11.31 15.66 -0.13
C SER A 137 12.26 16.83 -0.37
N PHE A 138 13.28 16.99 0.46
CA PHE A 138 14.22 18.08 0.36
C PHE A 138 15.66 17.62 0.57
N LEU A 139 16.57 18.04 -0.33
CA LEU A 139 17.99 17.78 -0.20
C LEU A 139 18.86 18.88 -0.79
N ARG A 140 20.12 18.94 -0.35
CA ARG A 140 21.18 19.71 -1.00
C ARG A 140 21.95 18.82 -1.96
N ALA A 141 21.87 19.10 -3.26
CA ALA A 141 22.55 18.33 -4.31
C ALA A 141 23.98 18.83 -4.58
N GLY A 142 24.36 20.00 -4.07
CA GLY A 142 25.69 20.58 -4.28
C GLY A 142 25.84 21.19 -5.67
N HIS A 143 27.05 21.15 -6.25
CA HIS A 143 27.28 21.67 -7.59
C HIS A 143 26.82 20.66 -8.65
N ILE A 144 25.84 21.05 -9.47
CA ILE A 144 25.30 20.25 -10.57
C ILE A 144 25.51 20.99 -11.88
N ASP A 145 26.19 20.33 -12.83
CA ASP A 145 26.50 20.89 -14.15
C ASP A 145 25.31 20.72 -15.12
N TYR A 146 24.62 19.59 -15.01
CA TYR A 146 23.47 19.24 -15.85
C TYR A 146 22.25 18.96 -14.96
N VAL A 147 21.27 19.86 -14.99
CA VAL A 147 20.04 19.75 -14.19
C VAL A 147 18.91 19.31 -15.11
N LEU A 148 18.39 18.10 -14.89
CA LEU A 148 17.26 17.50 -15.61
C LEU A 148 17.39 17.60 -17.14
N THR A 149 18.62 17.51 -17.63
CA THR A 149 18.98 17.64 -19.04
C THR A 149 20.08 16.63 -19.31
N ASP A 150 19.93 15.89 -20.41
CA ASP A 150 20.91 14.87 -20.75
C ASP A 150 22.29 15.50 -20.94
N PRO A 151 23.33 14.98 -20.27
CA PRO A 151 24.68 15.47 -20.46
C PRO A 151 25.10 15.23 -21.92
N PRO A 152 25.81 16.17 -22.57
CA PRO A 152 26.29 15.96 -23.92
C PRO A 152 27.21 14.74 -23.96
N ARG A 153 27.22 14.01 -25.09
CA ARG A 153 28.07 12.81 -25.25
C ARG A 153 29.56 13.13 -25.25
N SER A 154 29.93 14.35 -25.60
CA SER A 154 31.30 14.84 -25.58
C SER A 154 31.34 16.33 -25.30
N ILE A 155 32.46 16.81 -24.76
CA ILE A 155 32.74 18.24 -24.56
C ILE A 155 34.11 18.57 -25.14
N GLN A 156 34.29 19.83 -25.52
CA GLN A 156 35.60 20.32 -25.94
C GLN A 156 36.49 20.55 -24.70
N MET A 157 37.50 19.71 -24.52
CA MET A 157 38.47 19.85 -23.43
C MET A 157 39.61 20.80 -23.84
N ARG A 158 39.97 21.75 -22.96
CA ARG A 158 41.15 22.60 -23.12
C ARG A 158 42.41 21.83 -22.75
N LYS A 159 43.57 22.30 -23.19
CA LYS A 159 44.88 21.69 -22.85
C LYS A 159 45.15 21.66 -21.34
N GLU A 160 44.51 22.54 -20.59
CA GLU A 160 44.62 22.75 -19.15
C GLU A 160 43.65 21.87 -18.33
N ASP A 161 42.62 21.28 -18.94
CA ASP A 161 41.57 20.48 -18.27
C ASP A 161 42.01 19.05 -17.87
N GLY A 162 43.32 18.78 -17.84
CA GLY A 162 43.86 17.46 -17.52
C GLY A 162 43.52 16.38 -18.56
N ARG A 163 43.66 15.10 -18.16
CA ARG A 163 43.36 13.94 -19.03
C ARG A 163 41.87 13.59 -19.05
N TYR A 164 41.17 13.90 -17.96
CA TYR A 164 39.72 13.72 -17.81
C TYR A 164 39.16 14.91 -17.02
N THR A 165 37.89 15.23 -17.25
CA THR A 165 37.14 16.17 -16.41
C THR A 165 35.84 15.53 -15.97
N THR A 166 35.41 15.88 -14.76
CA THR A 166 34.22 15.33 -14.13
C THR A 166 33.15 16.41 -14.04
N ARG A 167 31.91 16.01 -14.32
CA ARG A 167 30.71 16.82 -14.22
C ARG A 167 29.65 16.05 -13.44
N PHE A 168 28.77 16.75 -12.75
CA PHE A 168 27.66 16.15 -12.03
C PHE A 168 26.35 16.36 -12.79
N HIS A 169 25.57 15.29 -12.91
CA HIS A 169 24.28 15.28 -13.57
C HIS A 169 23.20 14.89 -12.56
N LEU A 170 22.20 15.75 -12.40
CA LEU A 170 20.94 15.43 -11.72
C LEU A 170 19.92 15.05 -12.79
N GLY A 171 19.62 13.76 -12.91
CA GLY A 171 18.63 13.23 -13.84
C GLY A 171 17.32 12.82 -13.15
N GLN A 172 16.30 12.56 -13.96
CA GLN A 172 15.02 12.00 -13.54
C GLN A 172 14.73 10.77 -14.40
N ALA A 173 14.52 9.61 -13.75
CA ALA A 173 14.12 8.42 -14.47
C ALA A 173 12.64 8.52 -14.94
N PRO A 174 12.26 7.86 -16.05
CA PRO A 174 10.85 7.78 -16.45
C PRO A 174 10.03 6.96 -15.44
N GLY A 175 8.71 7.15 -15.43
CA GLY A 175 7.77 6.37 -14.61
C GLY A 175 7.26 7.05 -13.33
N GLY A 176 7.59 8.33 -13.12
CA GLY A 176 7.01 9.16 -12.06
C GLY A 176 7.18 8.57 -10.65
N TRP A 177 6.16 8.75 -9.81
CA TRP A 177 6.15 8.26 -8.43
C TRP A 177 6.28 6.74 -8.30
N ALA A 178 5.76 5.98 -9.28
CA ALA A 178 5.82 4.53 -9.28
C ALA A 178 7.26 4.02 -9.43
N ALA A 179 8.09 4.71 -10.22
CA ALA A 179 9.52 4.41 -10.34
C ALA A 179 10.28 4.67 -9.03
N SER A 180 9.94 5.75 -8.31
CA SER A 180 10.50 6.03 -6.97
C SER A 180 10.14 4.92 -5.98
N TYR A 181 8.88 4.51 -5.95
CA TYR A 181 8.42 3.39 -5.14
C TYR A 181 9.15 2.09 -5.48
N GLY A 182 9.20 1.72 -6.76
CA GLY A 182 9.88 0.51 -7.23
C GLY A 182 11.37 0.48 -6.85
N TRP A 183 12.06 1.63 -6.97
CA TRP A 183 13.46 1.74 -6.55
C TRP A 183 13.62 1.56 -5.04
N LEU A 184 12.78 2.22 -4.22
CA LEU A 184 12.84 2.11 -2.76
C LEU A 184 12.63 0.65 -2.31
N MET A 185 11.66 -0.05 -2.91
CA MET A 185 11.39 -1.46 -2.62
C MET A 185 12.56 -2.36 -3.04
N SER A 186 13.12 -2.15 -4.24
CA SER A 186 14.22 -2.97 -4.76
C SER A 186 15.54 -2.78 -3.98
N ASN A 187 15.69 -1.67 -3.27
CA ASN A 187 16.87 -1.35 -2.45
C ASN A 187 16.62 -1.55 -0.95
N HIS A 188 15.56 -2.27 -0.57
CA HIS A 188 15.18 -2.55 0.83
C HIS A 188 15.05 -1.29 1.70
N GLN A 189 14.64 -0.16 1.10
CA GLN A 189 14.30 1.07 1.84
C GLN A 189 12.82 1.09 2.19
N THR A 190 12.31 0.00 2.75
CA THR A 190 10.87 -0.27 2.91
C THR A 190 10.18 0.65 3.89
N ALA A 191 10.84 1.07 4.97
CA ALA A 191 10.31 2.13 5.85
C ALA A 191 10.14 3.49 5.14
N LYS A 192 10.98 3.82 4.16
CA LYS A 192 10.80 5.03 3.34
C LYS A 192 9.70 4.82 2.30
N ALA A 193 9.67 3.67 1.63
CA ALA A 193 8.61 3.32 0.69
C ALA A 193 7.21 3.38 1.34
N ALA A 194 7.07 2.84 2.55
CA ALA A 194 5.83 2.86 3.31
C ALA A 194 5.39 4.29 3.62
N ARG A 195 6.25 5.11 4.23
CA ARG A 195 5.90 6.52 4.52
C ARG A 195 5.55 7.31 3.26
N PHE A 196 6.32 7.13 2.20
CA PHE A 196 6.10 7.80 0.92
C PHE A 196 4.73 7.45 0.31
N THR A 197 4.44 6.16 0.18
CA THR A 197 3.20 5.68 -0.46
C THR A 197 1.98 5.91 0.41
N GLU A 198 2.10 5.84 1.75
CA GLU A 198 1.03 6.21 2.68
C GLU A 198 0.66 7.68 2.56
N GLU A 199 1.67 8.56 2.50
CA GLU A 199 1.43 10.00 2.34
C GLU A 199 0.79 10.28 0.98
N LEU A 200 1.31 9.69 -0.09
CA LEU A 200 0.75 9.80 -1.43
C LEU A 200 -0.73 9.37 -1.46
N ALA A 201 -1.05 8.19 -0.91
CA ALA A 201 -2.41 7.66 -0.85
C ALA A 201 -3.37 8.51 -0.01
N ARG A 202 -2.84 9.26 0.97
CA ARG A 202 -3.62 10.16 1.82
C ARG A 202 -3.93 11.47 1.10
N VAL A 203 -2.93 12.09 0.48
CA VAL A 203 -3.09 13.42 -0.13
C VAL A 203 -3.67 13.37 -1.53
N LEU A 204 -3.50 12.23 -2.23
CA LEU A 204 -4.00 11.98 -3.58
C LEU A 204 -4.66 10.59 -3.61
N PRO A 205 -5.84 10.44 -2.97
CA PRO A 205 -6.52 9.15 -2.85
C PRO A 205 -6.92 8.53 -4.20
N GLU A 206 -7.09 9.38 -5.22
CA GLU A 206 -7.43 8.99 -6.59
C GLU A 206 -6.22 8.56 -7.40
N THR A 207 -4.99 8.66 -6.88
CA THR A 207 -3.80 8.19 -7.59
C THR A 207 -3.87 6.67 -7.73
N PRO A 208 -3.93 6.15 -8.97
CA PRO A 208 -3.91 4.71 -9.26
C PRO A 208 -2.84 3.97 -8.48
N GLY A 209 -3.19 2.86 -7.83
CA GLY A 209 -2.23 2.00 -7.14
C GLY A 209 -1.52 2.57 -5.90
N ALA A 210 -1.60 3.86 -5.57
CA ALA A 210 -0.90 4.45 -4.41
C ALA A 210 -1.30 3.80 -3.08
N ARG A 211 -2.61 3.57 -2.90
CA ARG A 211 -3.18 2.87 -1.74
C ARG A 211 -2.67 1.43 -1.63
N ASN A 212 -2.59 0.73 -2.76
CA ASN A 212 -2.07 -0.63 -2.79
C ASN A 212 -0.56 -0.64 -2.47
N ALA A 213 0.21 0.29 -3.04
CA ALA A 213 1.63 0.47 -2.73
C ALA A 213 1.87 0.74 -1.23
N ALA A 214 1.01 1.54 -0.59
CA ALA A 214 1.04 1.78 0.86
C ALA A 214 0.80 0.50 1.67
N LEU A 215 -0.24 -0.27 1.32
CA LEU A 215 -0.55 -1.55 1.96
C LEU A 215 0.63 -2.52 1.84
N ILE A 216 1.12 -2.72 0.62
CA ILE A 216 2.21 -3.64 0.30
C ILE A 216 3.50 -3.22 1.00
N SER A 217 3.87 -1.93 0.97
CA SER A 217 5.06 -1.43 1.65
C SER A 217 5.04 -1.73 3.15
N ARG A 218 3.88 -1.56 3.79
CA ARG A 218 3.71 -1.85 5.22
C ARG A 218 3.87 -3.35 5.51
N MET A 219 3.28 -4.21 4.68
CA MET A 219 3.42 -5.65 4.84
C MET A 219 4.88 -6.09 4.68
N VAL A 220 5.60 -5.52 3.71
CA VAL A 220 7.04 -5.80 3.53
C VAL A 220 7.88 -5.22 4.68
N LEU A 221 7.58 -4.02 5.19
CA LEU A 221 8.24 -3.45 6.36
C LEU A 221 8.16 -4.38 7.57
N SER A 222 6.97 -4.92 7.87
CA SER A 222 6.77 -5.90 8.94
C SER A 222 7.64 -7.14 8.78
N ARG A 223 7.99 -7.51 7.56
CA ARG A 223 8.78 -8.71 7.26
C ARG A 223 10.28 -8.45 7.31
N GLU A 224 10.73 -7.35 6.71
CA GLU A 224 12.17 -7.03 6.61
C GLU A 224 12.72 -6.49 7.93
N GLU A 225 11.97 -5.60 8.59
CA GLU A 225 12.40 -4.95 9.83
C GLU A 225 11.69 -5.52 11.08
N GLY A 226 10.71 -6.40 10.87
CA GLY A 226 9.97 -7.09 11.93
C GLY A 226 8.66 -6.39 12.33
N LEU A 227 7.74 -7.16 12.92
CA LEU A 227 6.41 -6.67 13.34
C LEU A 227 6.48 -5.47 14.29
N LEU A 228 7.51 -5.39 15.15
CA LEU A 228 7.72 -4.26 16.04
C LEU A 228 8.03 -2.95 15.29
N ALA A 229 8.77 -3.02 14.17
CA ALA A 229 9.06 -1.86 13.34
C ALA A 229 7.79 -1.36 12.63
N SER A 230 6.99 -2.29 12.06
CA SER A 230 5.68 -1.96 11.50
C SER A 230 4.76 -1.33 12.55
N LEU A 231 4.69 -1.91 13.75
CA LEU A 231 3.87 -1.40 14.84
C LEU A 231 4.33 0.00 15.31
N ALA A 232 5.63 0.27 15.35
CA ALA A 232 6.16 1.58 15.67
C ALA A 232 5.78 2.62 14.60
N ALA A 233 5.87 2.24 13.32
CA ALA A 233 5.49 3.09 12.20
C ALA A 233 3.99 3.41 12.20
N THR A 234 3.14 2.39 12.32
CA THR A 234 1.68 2.58 12.35
C THR A 234 1.21 3.34 13.58
N ARG A 235 1.84 3.13 14.74
CA ARG A 235 1.60 3.94 15.94
C ARG A 235 1.98 5.40 15.73
N ALA A 236 3.17 5.69 15.20
CA ALA A 236 3.61 7.05 14.96
C ALA A 236 2.66 7.79 14.00
N ARG A 237 2.19 7.10 12.96
CA ARG A 237 1.19 7.63 12.04
C ARG A 237 -0.13 7.93 12.74
N ARG A 238 -0.66 6.97 13.51
CA ARG A 238 -1.88 7.14 14.31
C ARG A 238 -1.79 8.35 15.25
N ASP A 239 -0.65 8.50 15.93
CA ASP A 239 -0.42 9.58 16.89
C ASP A 239 -0.31 10.95 16.19
N ALA A 240 0.26 10.99 14.98
CA ALA A 240 0.30 12.20 14.14
C ALA A 240 -1.05 12.55 13.51
N GLN A 241 -1.93 11.55 13.30
CA GLN A 241 -3.20 11.68 12.59
C GLN A 241 -4.33 10.97 13.35
N PRO A 242 -4.70 11.44 14.55
CA PRO A 242 -5.65 10.74 15.41
C PRO A 242 -7.04 10.57 14.78
N ASP A 243 -7.46 11.49 13.91
CA ASP A 243 -8.76 11.44 13.23
C ASP A 243 -8.73 10.69 11.87
N ASP A 244 -7.57 10.19 11.42
CA ASP A 244 -7.48 9.37 10.20
C ASP A 244 -7.87 7.91 10.50
N ALA A 245 -9.04 7.50 10.00
CA ALA A 245 -9.54 6.13 10.17
C ALA A 245 -8.62 5.06 9.57
N ASP A 246 -7.88 5.35 8.49
CA ASP A 246 -6.95 4.40 7.87
C ASP A 246 -5.68 4.23 8.72
N ALA A 247 -5.18 5.32 9.32
CA ALA A 247 -4.10 5.27 10.31
C ALA A 247 -4.49 4.45 11.55
N GLN A 248 -5.70 4.66 12.07
CA GLN A 248 -6.24 3.88 13.19
C GLN A 248 -6.34 2.38 12.84
N ARG A 249 -6.88 2.05 11.67
CA ARG A 249 -7.01 0.66 11.21
C ARG A 249 -5.66 -0.02 11.01
N ALA A 250 -4.67 0.69 10.47
CA ALA A 250 -3.32 0.17 10.29
C ALA A 250 -2.67 -0.25 11.61
N TRP A 251 -2.76 0.61 12.63
CA TRP A 251 -2.23 0.31 13.96
C TRP A 251 -2.99 -0.83 14.64
N MET A 252 -4.32 -0.82 14.54
CA MET A 252 -5.15 -1.92 15.03
C MET A 252 -4.75 -3.26 14.38
N TYR A 253 -4.57 -3.29 13.06
CA TYR A 253 -4.13 -4.48 12.30
C TYR A 253 -2.83 -5.06 12.85
N ASP A 254 -1.79 -4.23 13.02
CA ASP A 254 -0.49 -4.69 13.54
C ASP A 254 -0.57 -5.14 15.00
N MET A 255 -1.37 -4.47 15.82
CA MET A 255 -1.61 -4.90 17.21
C MET A 255 -2.33 -6.26 17.28
N ARG A 256 -3.28 -6.52 16.38
CA ARG A 256 -3.97 -7.82 16.29
C ARG A 256 -2.99 -8.92 15.92
N ARG A 257 -2.16 -8.71 14.90
CA ARG A 257 -1.09 -9.64 14.51
C ARG A 257 -0.10 -9.90 15.65
N ALA A 258 0.14 -8.89 16.50
CA ALA A 258 0.95 -9.02 17.70
C ALA A 258 0.24 -9.73 18.89
N GLY A 259 -1.03 -10.13 18.74
CA GLY A 259 -1.82 -10.76 19.80
C GLY A 259 -2.28 -9.80 20.90
N ARG A 260 -2.28 -8.48 20.65
CA ARG A 260 -2.53 -7.43 21.65
C ARG A 260 -3.94 -6.84 21.57
N ASN A 261 -4.93 -7.68 21.28
CA ASN A 261 -6.33 -7.29 21.06
C ASN A 261 -6.96 -6.55 22.24
N ASP A 262 -6.71 -7.05 23.45
CA ASP A 262 -7.25 -6.44 24.68
C ASP A 262 -6.68 -5.05 24.93
N GLU A 263 -5.41 -4.82 24.59
CA GLU A 263 -4.78 -3.51 24.70
C GLU A 263 -5.38 -2.51 23.70
N VAL A 264 -5.68 -2.95 22.47
CA VAL A 264 -6.38 -2.11 21.49
C VAL A 264 -7.76 -1.73 21.98
N ARG A 265 -8.51 -2.68 22.56
CA ARG A 265 -9.84 -2.41 23.12
C ARG A 265 -9.77 -1.41 24.27
N ALA A 266 -8.86 -1.63 25.22
CA ALA A 266 -8.66 -0.72 26.35
C ALA A 266 -8.25 0.68 25.89
N TYR A 267 -7.40 0.78 24.86
CA TYR A 267 -7.01 2.04 24.25
C TYR A 267 -8.23 2.80 23.70
N TYR A 268 -9.02 2.18 22.82
CA TYR A 268 -10.17 2.87 22.22
C TYR A 268 -11.28 3.16 23.22
N GLN A 269 -11.43 2.34 24.26
CA GLN A 269 -12.35 2.65 25.36
C GLN A 269 -11.94 3.96 26.04
N ALA A 270 -10.66 4.10 26.40
CA ALA A 270 -10.15 5.32 27.02
C ALA A 270 -10.23 6.54 26.09
N GLU A 271 -9.99 6.36 24.78
CA GLU A 271 -10.12 7.45 23.80
C GLU A 271 -11.56 7.91 23.62
N VAL A 272 -12.54 7.00 23.61
CA VAL A 272 -13.96 7.38 23.59
C VAL A 272 -14.37 8.11 24.88
N GLU A 273 -13.83 7.72 26.03
CA GLU A 273 -14.08 8.42 27.31
C GLU A 273 -13.50 9.84 27.31
N ARG A 274 -12.30 10.03 26.74
CA ARG A 274 -11.66 11.36 26.60
C ARG A 274 -12.33 12.22 25.54
N HIS A 275 -12.77 11.60 24.45
CA HIS A 275 -13.30 12.26 23.26
C HIS A 275 -14.68 11.69 22.88
N PRO A 276 -15.72 11.90 23.71
CA PRO A 276 -17.03 11.27 23.51
C PRO A 276 -17.75 11.70 22.22
N GLY A 277 -17.31 12.79 21.58
CA GLY A 277 -17.81 13.24 20.28
C GLY A 277 -17.05 12.71 19.06
N SER A 278 -15.93 11.99 19.24
CA SER A 278 -15.15 11.48 18.10
C SER A 278 -15.81 10.23 17.51
N LEU A 279 -16.40 10.40 16.32
CA LEU A 279 -17.00 9.30 15.57
C LEU A 279 -15.96 8.24 15.18
N VAL A 280 -14.73 8.65 14.85
CA VAL A 280 -13.64 7.74 14.52
C VAL A 280 -13.33 6.83 15.70
N MET A 281 -13.14 7.37 16.91
CA MET A 281 -12.87 6.55 18.10
C MET A 281 -14.03 5.62 18.44
N ALA A 282 -15.27 6.12 18.34
CA ALA A 282 -16.46 5.30 18.59
C ALA A 282 -16.57 4.12 17.61
N VAL A 283 -16.28 4.34 16.33
CA VAL A 283 -16.25 3.27 15.32
C VAL A 283 -15.09 2.29 15.58
N MET A 284 -13.89 2.78 15.90
CA MET A 284 -12.75 1.91 16.17
C MET A 284 -12.98 1.03 17.39
N LEU A 285 -13.55 1.57 18.47
CA LEU A 285 -13.98 0.78 19.63
C LEU A 285 -14.97 -0.31 19.21
N ALA A 286 -15.99 0.05 18.42
CA ALA A 286 -16.99 -0.90 17.96
C ALA A 286 -16.38 -2.08 17.18
N ARG A 287 -15.32 -1.86 16.40
CA ARG A 287 -14.63 -2.91 15.62
C ARG A 287 -13.86 -3.92 16.48
N VAL A 288 -13.46 -3.56 17.69
CA VAL A 288 -12.69 -4.43 18.61
C VAL A 288 -13.52 -4.95 19.77
N GLU A 289 -14.74 -4.45 19.93
CA GLU A 289 -15.72 -4.99 20.87
C GLU A 289 -16.26 -6.34 20.38
N PRO A 290 -16.37 -7.33 21.29
CA PRO A 290 -17.00 -8.60 20.98
C PRO A 290 -18.49 -8.41 20.68
N GLU A 291 -19.08 -9.47 20.13
CA GLU A 291 -20.53 -9.54 19.94
C GLU A 291 -21.24 -9.81 21.26
N PRO A 292 -22.47 -9.28 21.46
CA PRO A 292 -23.24 -8.43 20.54
C PRO A 292 -22.91 -6.92 20.66
N ALA A 293 -22.07 -6.53 21.62
CA ALA A 293 -21.86 -5.13 22.01
C ALA A 293 -21.41 -4.23 20.84
N GLY A 294 -20.39 -4.65 20.09
CA GLY A 294 -19.88 -3.81 19.01
C GLY A 294 -20.84 -3.68 17.82
N THR A 295 -21.71 -4.66 17.56
CA THR A 295 -22.79 -4.53 16.56
C THR A 295 -23.82 -3.51 17.03
N ALA A 296 -24.31 -3.64 18.27
CA ALA A 296 -25.28 -2.69 18.82
C ALA A 296 -24.74 -1.25 18.82
N ARG A 297 -23.43 -1.09 19.08
CA ARG A 297 -22.76 0.22 18.97
C ARG A 297 -22.78 0.76 17.54
N LEU A 298 -22.40 -0.04 16.54
CA LEU A 298 -22.44 0.39 15.14
C LEU A 298 -23.86 0.71 14.67
N GLU A 299 -24.85 -0.09 15.03
CA GLU A 299 -26.27 0.18 14.76
C GLU A 299 -26.72 1.52 15.36
N ALA A 300 -26.32 1.80 16.61
CA ALA A 300 -26.61 3.07 17.26
C ALA A 300 -25.90 4.25 16.56
N LEU A 301 -24.64 4.08 16.15
CA LEU A 301 -23.88 5.10 15.42
C LEU A 301 -24.50 5.42 14.05
N VAL A 302 -24.88 4.40 13.27
CA VAL A 302 -25.57 4.61 11.98
C VAL A 302 -26.91 5.30 12.17
N ARG A 303 -27.65 4.96 13.23
CA ARG A 303 -28.94 5.62 13.54
C ARG A 303 -28.76 7.08 13.94
N ALA A 304 -27.73 7.39 14.74
CA ALA A 304 -27.44 8.75 15.18
C ALA A 304 -26.81 9.62 14.07
N HIS A 305 -26.13 8.98 13.11
CA HIS A 305 -25.38 9.64 12.04
C HIS A 305 -25.71 9.04 10.66
N PRO A 306 -26.96 9.16 10.16
CA PRO A 306 -27.41 8.44 8.97
C PRO A 306 -26.68 8.82 7.67
N GLY A 307 -26.04 9.98 7.62
CA GLY A 307 -25.25 10.45 6.47
C GLY A 307 -23.79 9.98 6.47
N GLU A 308 -23.25 9.60 7.63
CA GLU A 308 -21.81 9.34 7.80
C GLU A 308 -21.38 8.01 7.19
N LEU A 309 -20.34 8.04 6.34
CA LEU A 309 -19.85 6.85 5.62
C LEU A 309 -19.16 5.85 6.55
N LEU A 310 -18.34 6.33 7.50
CA LEU A 310 -17.50 5.49 8.34
C LEU A 310 -18.28 4.45 9.18
N PRO A 311 -19.32 4.82 9.97
CA PRO A 311 -20.11 3.84 10.70
C PRO A 311 -20.91 2.92 9.76
N ARG A 312 -21.38 3.42 8.60
CA ARG A 312 -22.09 2.61 7.60
C ARG A 312 -21.20 1.50 7.04
N ARG A 313 -20.00 1.86 6.59
CA ARG A 313 -18.97 0.92 6.10
C ARG A 313 -18.67 -0.16 7.14
N ALA A 314 -18.44 0.26 8.39
CA ALA A 314 -18.13 -0.67 9.48
C ALA A 314 -19.30 -1.62 9.79
N LEU A 315 -20.54 -1.12 9.78
CA LEU A 315 -21.74 -1.94 10.00
C LEU A 315 -21.98 -2.93 8.86
N ALA A 316 -21.82 -2.51 7.60
CA ALA A 316 -21.98 -3.35 6.43
C ALA A 316 -21.06 -4.58 6.47
N VAL A 317 -19.76 -4.35 6.71
CA VAL A 317 -18.77 -5.43 6.86
C VAL A 317 -19.11 -6.31 8.07
N ARG A 318 -19.53 -5.72 9.19
CA ARG A 318 -19.87 -6.49 10.39
C ARG A 318 -21.08 -7.41 10.17
N TYR A 319 -22.13 -6.92 9.51
CA TYR A 319 -23.28 -7.74 9.14
C TYR A 319 -22.90 -8.87 8.19
N ALA A 320 -22.07 -8.60 7.18
CA ALA A 320 -21.57 -9.64 6.28
C ALA A 320 -20.81 -10.73 7.05
N ARG A 321 -19.87 -10.35 7.94
CA ARG A 321 -19.14 -11.32 8.78
C ARG A 321 -20.06 -12.11 9.73
N GLN A 322 -21.15 -11.51 10.18
CA GLN A 322 -22.19 -12.15 11.00
C GLN A 322 -23.20 -12.97 10.20
N GLN A 323 -23.05 -13.06 8.88
CA GLN A 323 -24.00 -13.71 7.98
C GLN A 323 -25.41 -13.09 8.03
N ARG A 324 -25.51 -11.84 8.47
CA ARG A 324 -26.73 -11.03 8.41
C ARG A 324 -26.86 -10.44 7.00
N TRP A 325 -26.87 -11.31 5.99
CA TRP A 325 -26.76 -10.93 4.57
C TRP A 325 -27.85 -9.95 4.15
N ALA A 326 -29.08 -10.19 4.58
CA ALA A 326 -30.23 -9.33 4.30
C ALA A 326 -30.09 -7.93 4.91
N ASP A 327 -29.42 -7.81 6.06
CA ASP A 327 -29.16 -6.51 6.71
C ASP A 327 -27.94 -5.81 6.10
N ALA A 328 -26.94 -6.55 5.64
CA ALA A 328 -25.73 -6.02 5.00
C ALA A 328 -26.04 -5.39 3.63
N LEU A 329 -26.85 -6.07 2.82
CA LEU A 329 -27.16 -5.68 1.45
C LEU A 329 -27.62 -4.22 1.29
N PRO A 330 -28.63 -3.69 2.01
CA PRO A 330 -29.07 -2.31 1.82
C PRO A 330 -27.99 -1.27 2.15
N LEU A 331 -27.06 -1.59 3.05
CA LEU A 331 -25.94 -0.70 3.36
C LEU A 331 -24.92 -0.69 2.21
N LEU A 332 -24.66 -1.85 1.61
CA LEU A 332 -23.73 -2.00 0.48
C LEU A 332 -24.30 -1.41 -0.81
N ASP A 333 -25.60 -1.59 -1.08
CA ASP A 333 -26.31 -0.93 -2.18
C ASP A 333 -26.24 0.61 -2.04
N ALA A 334 -26.37 1.14 -0.82
CA ALA A 334 -26.24 2.59 -0.57
C ALA A 334 -24.78 3.08 -0.75
N MET A 335 -23.80 2.24 -0.39
CA MET A 335 -22.38 2.56 -0.62
C MET A 335 -22.04 2.58 -2.10
N GLU A 336 -22.53 1.63 -2.90
CA GLU A 336 -22.33 1.59 -4.35
C GLU A 336 -22.76 2.87 -5.07
N GLN A 337 -23.77 3.58 -4.56
CA GLN A 337 -24.33 4.79 -5.19
C GLN A 337 -23.55 6.08 -4.91
N GLY A 338 -22.74 6.15 -3.85
CA GLY A 338 -22.18 7.44 -3.43
C GLY A 338 -21.00 7.38 -2.46
N ASP A 339 -20.46 6.20 -2.19
CA ASP A 339 -19.26 6.04 -1.38
C ASP A 339 -18.02 6.02 -2.30
N PRO A 340 -17.11 7.01 -2.20
CA PRO A 340 -15.90 7.05 -3.04
C PRO A 340 -14.94 5.87 -2.78
N ASP A 341 -15.05 5.20 -1.64
CA ASP A 341 -14.25 4.02 -1.31
C ASP A 341 -15.01 2.70 -1.54
N TYR A 342 -16.14 2.71 -2.25
CA TYR A 342 -16.97 1.51 -2.48
C TYR A 342 -16.18 0.34 -3.08
N ALA A 343 -15.19 0.61 -3.95
CA ALA A 343 -14.35 -0.43 -4.56
C ALA A 343 -13.69 -1.36 -3.52
N ARG A 344 -13.43 -0.87 -2.29
CA ARG A 344 -12.88 -1.68 -1.18
C ARG A 344 -13.86 -2.72 -0.60
N TYR A 345 -15.15 -2.60 -0.90
CA TYR A 345 -16.23 -3.40 -0.33
C TYR A 345 -16.97 -4.23 -1.38
N GLN A 346 -16.49 -4.20 -2.63
CA GLN A 346 -17.13 -4.91 -3.73
C GLN A 346 -17.13 -6.44 -3.52
N ASP A 347 -16.05 -7.00 -2.95
CA ASP A 347 -15.93 -8.43 -2.65
C ASP A 347 -17.00 -8.83 -1.65
N THR A 348 -17.10 -8.07 -0.55
CA THR A 348 -18.15 -8.24 0.45
C THR A 348 -19.55 -8.11 -0.15
N HIS A 349 -19.75 -7.17 -1.08
CA HIS A 349 -21.04 -7.00 -1.75
C HIS A 349 -21.38 -8.18 -2.67
N ALA A 350 -20.41 -8.66 -3.45
CA ALA A 350 -20.56 -9.85 -4.28
C ALA A 350 -20.86 -11.09 -3.44
N GLU A 351 -20.16 -11.29 -2.33
CA GLU A 351 -20.39 -12.39 -1.39
C GLU A 351 -21.80 -12.34 -0.78
N VAL A 352 -22.25 -11.17 -0.32
CA VAL A 352 -23.61 -10.97 0.21
C VAL A 352 -24.67 -11.31 -0.84
N LEU A 353 -24.49 -10.85 -2.09
CA LEU A 353 -25.40 -11.18 -3.19
C LEU A 353 -25.40 -12.68 -3.48
N VAL A 354 -24.25 -13.34 -3.50
CA VAL A 354 -24.14 -14.79 -3.70
C VAL A 354 -24.83 -15.56 -2.59
N ALA A 355 -24.62 -15.17 -1.33
CA ALA A 355 -25.26 -15.79 -0.17
C ALA A 355 -26.79 -15.66 -0.21
N LEU A 356 -27.31 -14.60 -0.82
CA LEU A 356 -28.73 -14.36 -1.06
C LEU A 356 -29.27 -15.01 -2.35
N GLY A 357 -28.46 -15.84 -3.04
CA GLY A 357 -28.85 -16.52 -4.28
C GLY A 357 -28.84 -15.64 -5.52
N ARG A 358 -28.25 -14.44 -5.46
CA ARG A 358 -28.21 -13.41 -6.53
C ARG A 358 -26.86 -13.39 -7.26
N ARG A 359 -26.24 -14.55 -7.46
CA ARG A 359 -24.90 -14.69 -8.07
C ARG A 359 -24.80 -14.09 -9.48
N ALA A 360 -25.81 -14.30 -10.33
CA ALA A 360 -25.83 -13.73 -11.67
C ALA A 360 -25.87 -12.19 -11.67
N GLU A 361 -26.53 -11.60 -10.68
CA GLU A 361 -26.57 -10.16 -10.52
C GLU A 361 -25.23 -9.61 -10.05
N ALA A 362 -24.57 -10.26 -9.09
CA ALA A 362 -23.23 -9.90 -8.66
C ALA A 362 -22.24 -9.90 -9.84
N ALA A 363 -22.25 -10.95 -10.66
CA ALA A 363 -21.41 -11.05 -11.85
C ALA A 363 -21.67 -9.90 -12.84
N ARG A 364 -22.96 -9.60 -13.12
CA ARG A 364 -23.36 -8.52 -14.04
C ARG A 364 -22.93 -7.14 -13.52
N ARG A 365 -23.20 -6.82 -12.25
CA ARG A 365 -22.82 -5.52 -11.67
C ARG A 365 -21.31 -5.31 -11.70
N LEU A 366 -20.53 -6.36 -11.35
CA LEU A 366 -19.08 -6.29 -11.36
C LEU A 366 -18.53 -6.07 -12.77
N SER A 367 -18.97 -6.86 -13.76
CA SER A 367 -18.47 -6.69 -15.14
C SER A 367 -18.86 -5.35 -15.76
N GLU A 368 -20.08 -4.86 -15.53
CA GLU A 368 -20.49 -3.52 -15.99
C GLU A 368 -19.57 -2.43 -15.43
N ARG A 369 -19.26 -2.48 -14.12
CA ARG A 369 -18.35 -1.53 -13.47
C ARG A 369 -16.93 -1.60 -14.06
N LEU A 370 -16.38 -2.80 -14.16
CA LEU A 370 -15.01 -3.01 -14.66
C LEU A 370 -14.84 -2.63 -16.13
N LEU A 371 -15.88 -2.82 -16.95
CA LEU A 371 -15.85 -2.48 -18.37
C LEU A 371 -16.16 -1.00 -18.65
N GLN A 372 -16.80 -0.29 -17.71
CA GLN A 372 -17.00 1.16 -17.78
C GLN A 372 -15.72 1.93 -17.42
N ALA A 373 -14.86 1.38 -16.56
CA ALA A 373 -13.53 1.92 -16.33
C ALA A 373 -12.72 1.83 -17.63
N SER A 374 -12.19 2.95 -18.14
CA SER A 374 -11.49 3.00 -19.42
C SER A 374 -10.18 2.19 -19.35
N PRO A 375 -10.05 1.07 -20.10
CA PRO A 375 -8.85 0.23 -20.05
C PRO A 375 -7.60 0.92 -20.59
N GLU A 376 -7.78 1.99 -21.36
CA GLU A 376 -6.69 2.79 -21.95
C GLU A 376 -5.93 3.62 -20.90
N THR A 377 -6.54 3.92 -19.76
CA THR A 377 -5.92 4.72 -18.69
C THR A 377 -5.47 3.87 -17.50
N GLU A 378 -6.19 2.79 -17.17
CA GLU A 378 -5.81 1.86 -16.11
C GLU A 378 -6.44 0.47 -16.39
N PRO A 379 -5.63 -0.61 -16.50
CA PRO A 379 -6.18 -1.96 -16.64
C PRO A 379 -6.95 -2.36 -15.37
N PRO A 380 -7.95 -3.26 -15.47
CA PRO A 380 -8.69 -3.71 -14.29
C PRO A 380 -7.75 -4.39 -13.29
N ASP A 381 -8.02 -4.19 -12.00
CA ASP A 381 -7.29 -4.88 -10.94
C ASP A 381 -7.45 -6.41 -11.10
N LEU A 382 -6.36 -7.15 -10.93
CA LEU A 382 -6.38 -8.60 -11.12
C LEU A 382 -7.33 -9.29 -10.14
N ASP A 383 -7.42 -8.81 -8.91
CA ASP A 383 -8.25 -9.41 -7.87
C ASP A 383 -9.74 -9.23 -8.23
N ASP A 384 -10.12 -8.12 -8.87
CA ASP A 384 -11.46 -7.89 -9.42
C ASP A 384 -11.77 -8.85 -10.59
N VAL A 385 -10.80 -9.10 -11.46
CA VAL A 385 -10.94 -10.08 -12.55
C VAL A 385 -11.07 -11.50 -11.98
N GLN A 386 -10.33 -11.82 -10.92
CA GLN A 386 -10.46 -13.10 -10.22
C GLN A 386 -11.82 -13.25 -9.55
N LEU A 387 -12.32 -12.21 -8.88
CA LEU A 387 -13.65 -12.22 -8.30
C LEU A 387 -14.71 -12.47 -9.38
N TYR A 388 -14.59 -11.81 -10.54
CA TYR A 388 -15.49 -12.05 -11.67
C TYR A 388 -15.42 -13.51 -12.15
N ALA A 389 -14.21 -14.07 -12.30
CA ALA A 389 -14.01 -15.47 -12.67
C ALA A 389 -14.63 -16.45 -11.66
N LYS A 390 -14.49 -16.16 -10.36
CA LYS A 390 -15.16 -16.92 -9.28
C LYS A 390 -16.67 -16.80 -9.38
N LEU A 391 -17.21 -15.63 -9.70
CA LEU A 391 -18.65 -15.41 -9.86
C LEU A 391 -19.23 -16.16 -11.07
N VAL A 392 -18.55 -16.22 -12.20
CA VAL A 392 -19.03 -16.99 -13.38
C VAL A 392 -18.64 -18.47 -13.33
N GLY A 393 -17.65 -18.83 -12.51
CA GLY A 393 -17.23 -20.21 -12.26
C GLY A 393 -16.31 -20.81 -13.32
N HIS A 394 -15.77 -20.01 -14.24
CA HIS A 394 -14.82 -20.45 -15.26
C HIS A 394 -13.87 -19.30 -15.64
N ALA A 395 -12.75 -19.66 -16.27
CA ALA A 395 -11.81 -18.72 -16.91
C ALA A 395 -11.86 -18.80 -18.45
N SER A 396 -12.77 -19.61 -19.01
CA SER A 396 -12.83 -19.86 -20.46
C SER A 396 -13.06 -18.57 -21.26
N LEU A 397 -12.31 -18.46 -22.34
CA LEU A 397 -12.41 -17.38 -23.32
C LEU A 397 -13.24 -17.76 -24.55
N GLU A 398 -13.72 -19.00 -24.65
CA GLU A 398 -14.49 -19.48 -25.79
C GLU A 398 -15.98 -19.12 -25.68
N GLY A 399 -16.75 -19.13 -26.78
CA GLY A 399 -18.20 -18.89 -26.74
C GLY A 399 -18.63 -17.42 -26.66
N LYS A 400 -19.87 -17.09 -27.07
CA LYS A 400 -20.32 -15.69 -27.16
C LYS A 400 -20.65 -15.10 -25.78
N GLU A 401 -21.13 -15.93 -24.88
CA GLU A 401 -21.45 -15.67 -23.48
C GLU A 401 -20.26 -15.17 -22.66
N ASN A 402 -19.03 -15.48 -23.07
CA ASN A 402 -17.80 -15.13 -22.36
C ASN A 402 -17.17 -13.81 -22.84
N ALA A 403 -17.93 -12.97 -23.55
CA ALA A 403 -17.44 -11.69 -24.08
C ALA A 403 -16.84 -10.78 -22.99
N ALA A 404 -17.50 -10.67 -21.83
CA ALA A 404 -16.98 -9.87 -20.72
C ALA A 404 -15.67 -10.44 -20.16
N MET A 405 -15.57 -11.76 -19.96
CA MET A 405 -14.34 -12.41 -19.49
C MET A 405 -13.17 -12.16 -20.46
N ARG A 406 -13.42 -12.33 -21.77
CA ARG A 406 -12.41 -12.04 -22.81
C ARG A 406 -11.90 -10.62 -22.74
N GLN A 407 -12.79 -9.64 -22.59
CA GLN A 407 -12.41 -8.23 -22.57
C GLN A 407 -11.61 -7.90 -21.29
N LEU A 408 -12.06 -8.39 -20.13
CA LEU A 408 -11.36 -8.20 -18.86
C LEU A 408 -9.96 -8.83 -18.88
N VAL A 409 -9.85 -10.07 -19.36
CA VAL A 409 -8.56 -10.77 -19.49
C VAL A 409 -7.65 -10.04 -20.47
N ALA A 410 -8.15 -9.62 -21.64
CA ALA A 410 -7.35 -8.87 -22.61
C ALA A 410 -6.79 -7.58 -22.00
N SER A 411 -7.61 -6.81 -21.29
CA SER A 411 -7.16 -5.59 -20.60
C SER A 411 -6.12 -5.89 -19.50
N ALA A 412 -6.33 -6.93 -18.71
CA ALA A 412 -5.39 -7.34 -17.66
C ALA A 412 -4.08 -7.93 -18.20
N GLN A 413 -4.05 -8.38 -19.46
CA GLN A 413 -2.92 -9.06 -20.07
C GLN A 413 -1.85 -8.11 -20.65
N ASN A 414 -2.18 -6.83 -20.87
CA ASN A 414 -1.39 -5.87 -21.68
C ASN A 414 0.13 -5.82 -21.38
N ASP A 415 0.54 -5.93 -20.11
CA ASP A 415 1.96 -5.87 -19.70
C ASP A 415 2.50 -7.20 -19.16
N ARG A 416 1.88 -8.33 -19.55
CA ARG A 416 2.17 -9.66 -18.99
C ARG A 416 2.44 -10.70 -20.08
N PRO A 417 3.17 -11.79 -19.79
CA PRO A 417 3.36 -12.89 -20.73
C PRO A 417 2.03 -13.48 -21.19
N GLU A 418 1.90 -13.73 -22.49
CA GLU A 418 0.66 -14.23 -23.11
C GLU A 418 0.08 -15.44 -22.37
N GLY A 419 -1.23 -15.37 -22.06
CA GLY A 419 -1.97 -16.45 -21.38
C GLY A 419 -1.75 -16.53 -19.87
N MET A 420 -0.86 -15.73 -19.29
CA MET A 420 -0.57 -15.77 -17.84
C MET A 420 -1.82 -15.51 -16.99
N VAL A 421 -2.64 -14.52 -17.37
CA VAL A 421 -3.85 -14.17 -16.62
C VAL A 421 -4.85 -15.33 -16.63
N VAL A 422 -5.15 -15.91 -17.80
CA VAL A 422 -6.05 -17.07 -17.91
C VAL A 422 -5.54 -18.25 -17.08
N ARG A 423 -4.23 -18.53 -17.15
CA ARG A 423 -3.61 -19.62 -16.39
C ARG A 423 -3.77 -19.43 -14.88
N TRP A 424 -3.53 -18.21 -14.40
CA TRP A 424 -3.73 -17.85 -13.00
C TRP A 424 -5.19 -17.98 -12.58
N LEU A 425 -6.14 -17.49 -13.39
CA LEU A 425 -7.57 -17.63 -13.13
C LEU A 425 -7.99 -19.11 -13.08
N SER A 426 -7.59 -19.92 -14.04
CA SER A 426 -7.86 -21.36 -14.05
C SER A 426 -7.31 -22.06 -12.80
N ALA A 427 -6.06 -21.77 -12.42
CA ALA A 427 -5.46 -22.33 -11.21
C ALA A 427 -6.22 -21.91 -9.94
N SER A 428 -6.67 -20.65 -9.86
CA SER A 428 -7.46 -20.14 -8.74
C SER A 428 -8.86 -20.78 -8.61
N LEU A 429 -9.37 -21.32 -9.71
CA LEU A 429 -10.63 -22.08 -9.79
C LEU A 429 -10.42 -23.59 -9.66
N GLY A 430 -9.17 -24.05 -9.52
CA GLY A 430 -8.82 -25.47 -9.48
C GLY A 430 -8.95 -26.20 -10.81
N LEU A 431 -9.10 -25.46 -11.91
CA LEU A 431 -9.16 -25.97 -13.26
C LEU A 431 -7.75 -26.27 -13.79
N PRO A 432 -7.57 -27.32 -14.61
CA PRO A 432 -6.30 -27.54 -15.28
C PRO A 432 -6.00 -26.34 -16.21
N PRO A 433 -4.74 -25.90 -16.30
CA PRO A 433 -4.37 -24.82 -17.20
C PRO A 433 -4.61 -25.25 -18.66
N GLU A 434 -5.30 -24.42 -19.45
CA GLU A 434 -5.66 -24.72 -20.84
C GLU A 434 -4.48 -24.56 -21.84
N VAL A 435 -3.27 -24.23 -21.37
CA VAL A 435 -2.16 -23.85 -22.26
C VAL A 435 -0.86 -24.59 -21.93
N ASP A 436 -0.28 -25.24 -22.93
CA ASP A 436 1.11 -25.78 -22.98
C ASP A 436 2.17 -24.67 -23.09
N SER A 437 1.86 -23.44 -22.65
CA SER A 437 2.79 -22.32 -22.76
C SER A 437 4.00 -22.56 -21.87
N PRO A 438 5.22 -22.26 -22.36
CA PRO A 438 6.43 -22.43 -21.58
C PRO A 438 6.32 -21.62 -20.29
N LEU A 439 6.73 -22.23 -19.17
CA LEU A 439 6.79 -21.61 -17.87
C LEU A 439 7.54 -20.27 -17.98
N GLY A 440 6.92 -19.20 -17.49
CA GLY A 440 7.56 -17.88 -17.40
C GLY A 440 8.82 -17.91 -16.54
N THR A 441 9.54 -16.78 -16.51
CA THR A 441 10.71 -16.62 -15.63
C THR A 441 10.29 -16.86 -14.17
N LYS A 442 11.21 -17.43 -13.36
CA LYS A 442 10.90 -17.80 -11.97
C LYS A 442 10.58 -16.60 -11.07
N ASP A 443 10.82 -15.39 -11.54
CA ASP A 443 10.73 -14.16 -10.75
C ASP A 443 9.41 -13.39 -10.97
N ASP A 444 8.48 -13.91 -11.78
CA ASP A 444 7.13 -13.32 -11.91
C ASP A 444 6.24 -13.75 -10.72
N PRO A 445 5.70 -12.80 -9.92
CA PRO A 445 4.79 -13.09 -8.83
C PRO A 445 3.55 -13.89 -9.25
N LEU A 446 3.03 -13.67 -10.45
CA LEU A 446 1.81 -14.33 -10.91
C LEU A 446 2.07 -15.80 -11.27
N GLU A 447 3.20 -16.08 -11.91
CA GLU A 447 3.69 -17.44 -12.17
C GLU A 447 3.96 -18.19 -10.86
N THR A 448 4.53 -17.50 -9.88
CA THR A 448 4.77 -18.02 -8.53
C THR A 448 3.47 -18.42 -7.84
N ALA A 449 2.44 -17.57 -7.92
CA ALA A 449 1.10 -17.87 -7.42
C ALA A 449 0.46 -19.06 -8.14
N VAL A 450 0.56 -19.14 -9.47
CA VAL A 450 0.05 -20.26 -10.27
C VAL A 450 0.65 -21.58 -9.79
N ARG A 451 1.99 -21.64 -9.63
CA ARG A 451 2.67 -22.86 -9.18
C ARG A 451 2.19 -23.32 -7.80
N LEU A 452 2.01 -22.38 -6.87
CA LEU A 452 1.52 -22.74 -5.54
C LEU A 452 0.04 -23.13 -5.56
N MET A 453 -0.82 -22.50 -6.36
CA MET A 453 -2.22 -22.92 -6.48
C MET A 453 -2.36 -24.31 -7.11
N LEU A 454 -1.54 -24.62 -8.13
CA LEU A 454 -1.48 -25.97 -8.69
C LEU A 454 -0.97 -26.98 -7.66
N ALA A 455 0.08 -26.65 -6.90
CA ALA A 455 0.58 -27.50 -5.82
C ALA A 455 -0.45 -27.69 -4.69
N LEU A 456 -1.19 -26.63 -4.33
CA LEU A 456 -2.31 -26.66 -3.40
C LEU A 456 -3.41 -27.57 -3.91
N ALA A 457 -3.70 -27.58 -5.20
CA ALA A 457 -4.71 -28.44 -5.78
C ALA A 457 -4.38 -29.94 -5.70
N GLU A 458 -3.10 -30.31 -5.60
CA GLU A 458 -2.67 -31.71 -5.48
C GLU A 458 -2.81 -32.22 -4.04
N GLU A 459 -1.97 -31.74 -3.13
CA GLU A 459 -1.99 -32.10 -1.71
C GLU A 459 -1.19 -31.09 -0.88
N PRO A 460 -1.41 -31.02 0.45
CA PRO A 460 -0.66 -30.13 1.34
C PRO A 460 0.87 -30.29 1.24
N GLY A 461 1.36 -31.50 0.99
CA GLY A 461 2.79 -31.79 0.88
C GLY A 461 3.48 -31.11 -0.31
N PHE A 462 2.82 -31.04 -1.48
CA PHE A 462 3.35 -30.28 -2.62
C PHE A 462 3.32 -28.77 -2.33
N ALA A 463 2.23 -28.28 -1.74
CA ALA A 463 2.12 -26.87 -1.37
C ALA A 463 3.19 -26.45 -0.37
N ALA A 464 3.55 -27.31 0.60
CA ALA A 464 4.64 -27.05 1.54
C ALA A 464 5.97 -26.84 0.81
N ARG A 465 6.34 -27.76 -0.09
CA ARG A 465 7.57 -27.65 -0.89
C ARG A 465 7.61 -26.38 -1.72
N ALA A 466 6.51 -26.08 -2.42
CA ALA A 466 6.38 -24.87 -3.22
C ALA A 466 6.49 -23.60 -2.35
N SER A 467 5.96 -23.62 -1.11
CA SER A 467 5.93 -22.47 -0.20
C SER A 467 7.30 -22.04 0.32
N THR A 468 8.28 -22.95 0.38
CA THR A 468 9.62 -22.67 0.95
C THR A 468 10.40 -21.59 0.20
N GLN A 469 10.17 -21.43 -1.11
CA GLN A 469 10.93 -20.52 -1.97
C GLN A 469 10.18 -19.24 -2.34
N LEU A 470 8.95 -19.05 -1.85
CA LEU A 470 8.11 -17.95 -2.30
C LEU A 470 8.53 -16.62 -1.68
N ASP A 471 8.48 -15.59 -2.50
CA ASP A 471 8.52 -14.21 -2.03
C ASP A 471 7.12 -13.75 -1.57
N PHE A 472 7.05 -12.52 -1.07
CA PHE A 472 5.81 -11.94 -0.59
C PHE A 472 4.79 -11.72 -1.70
N PHE A 473 5.25 -11.25 -2.87
CA PHE A 473 4.38 -10.85 -3.97
C PHE A 473 3.65 -12.04 -4.58
N GLY A 474 4.32 -13.18 -4.73
CA GLY A 474 3.67 -14.40 -5.19
C GLY A 474 2.62 -14.93 -4.20
N PHE A 475 2.86 -14.75 -2.89
CA PHE A 475 1.93 -15.19 -1.86
C PHE A 475 0.68 -14.31 -1.77
N HIS A 476 0.84 -13.00 -1.89
CA HIS A 476 -0.28 -12.05 -1.87
C HIS A 476 -1.33 -12.37 -2.95
N ARG A 477 -0.90 -12.86 -4.12
CA ARG A 477 -1.77 -13.25 -5.24
C ARG A 477 -2.57 -14.54 -5.04
N LEU A 478 -2.34 -15.27 -3.95
CA LEU A 478 -3.16 -16.43 -3.57
C LEU A 478 -4.45 -16.03 -2.86
N GLY A 479 -4.45 -14.84 -2.25
CA GLY A 479 -5.48 -14.38 -1.35
C GLY A 479 -5.39 -14.97 0.06
N PRO A 480 -6.05 -14.32 1.04
CA PRO A 480 -5.96 -14.68 2.44
C PRO A 480 -6.58 -16.04 2.78
N GLU A 481 -7.63 -16.47 2.06
CA GLU A 481 -8.27 -17.79 2.21
C GLU A 481 -7.25 -18.93 2.02
N ALA A 482 -6.51 -18.90 0.90
CA ALA A 482 -5.49 -19.89 0.58
C ALA A 482 -4.33 -19.85 1.58
N GLY A 483 -3.92 -18.64 1.95
CA GLY A 483 -2.84 -18.44 2.91
C GLY A 483 -3.16 -19.00 4.29
N LEU A 484 -4.36 -18.73 4.81
CA LEU A 484 -4.80 -19.28 6.10
C LEU A 484 -4.98 -20.80 6.05
N LEU A 485 -5.54 -21.33 4.97
CA LEU A 485 -5.69 -22.78 4.77
C LEU A 485 -4.33 -23.48 4.85
N LEU A 486 -3.34 -22.98 4.11
CA LEU A 486 -1.99 -23.55 4.11
C LEU A 486 -1.31 -23.40 5.48
N ALA A 487 -1.37 -22.21 6.09
CA ALA A 487 -0.74 -21.97 7.38
C ALA A 487 -1.32 -22.90 8.47
N ALA A 488 -2.63 -23.03 8.54
CA ALA A 488 -3.31 -23.91 9.48
C ALA A 488 -3.00 -25.39 9.22
N GLU A 489 -2.93 -25.82 7.96
CA GLU A 489 -2.59 -27.20 7.61
C GLU A 489 -1.12 -27.53 7.92
N PHE A 490 -0.18 -26.59 7.73
CA PHE A 490 1.22 -26.76 8.12
C PHE A 490 1.37 -26.88 9.64
N GLU A 491 0.63 -26.09 10.42
CA GLU A 491 0.61 -26.21 11.88
C GLU A 491 0.05 -27.57 12.29
N ARG A 492 -1.04 -28.03 11.67
CA ARG A 492 -1.62 -29.37 11.91
C ARG A 492 -0.63 -30.50 11.61
N LEU A 493 0.25 -30.30 10.62
CA LEU A 493 1.31 -31.26 10.23
C LEU A 493 2.58 -31.12 11.08
N GLY A 494 2.65 -30.15 12.00
CA GLY A 494 3.77 -29.94 12.91
C GLY A 494 4.91 -29.07 12.35
N ASP A 495 4.72 -28.39 11.21
CA ASP A 495 5.68 -27.44 10.66
C ASP A 495 5.35 -26.01 11.09
N ALA A 496 5.62 -25.73 12.37
CA ALA A 496 5.35 -24.44 13.01
C ALA A 496 6.06 -23.26 12.31
N ALA A 497 7.28 -23.48 11.81
CA ALA A 497 8.06 -22.44 11.15
C ALA A 497 7.44 -22.04 9.80
N LEU A 498 7.06 -23.03 9.00
CA LEU A 498 6.37 -22.77 7.74
C LEU A 498 4.97 -22.19 7.98
N ALA A 499 4.23 -22.71 8.97
CA ALA A 499 2.92 -22.17 9.34
C ALA A 499 2.97 -20.69 9.71
N ALA A 500 3.87 -20.30 10.61
CA ALA A 500 4.04 -18.91 11.03
C ALA A 500 4.43 -18.01 9.86
N ARG A 501 5.36 -18.47 8.99
CA ARG A 501 5.77 -17.73 7.79
C ARG A 501 4.62 -17.58 6.80
N THR A 502 3.88 -18.64 6.51
CA THR A 502 2.75 -18.64 5.57
C THR A 502 1.62 -17.74 6.07
N LEU A 503 1.34 -17.74 7.38
CA LEU A 503 0.37 -16.83 7.98
C LEU A 503 0.82 -15.36 7.89
N ASP A 504 2.12 -15.10 8.10
CA ASP A 504 2.69 -13.76 7.96
C ASP A 504 2.55 -13.21 6.53
N LEU A 505 2.79 -14.08 5.54
CA LEU A 505 2.69 -13.72 4.11
C LEU A 505 1.24 -13.58 3.61
N SER A 506 0.27 -14.21 4.26
CA SER A 506 -1.13 -14.20 3.79
C SER A 506 -1.84 -12.86 4.01
N GLY A 507 -1.35 -12.04 4.95
CA GLY A 507 -1.97 -10.78 5.31
C GLY A 507 -3.23 -10.88 6.15
N VAL A 508 -3.58 -12.08 6.63
CA VAL A 508 -4.76 -12.32 7.47
C VAL A 508 -4.65 -11.58 8.81
N GLU A 509 -5.76 -11.02 9.31
CA GLU A 509 -5.87 -10.39 10.63
C GLU A 509 -5.91 -11.40 11.79
N LEU A 510 -4.97 -12.34 11.83
CA LEU A 510 -4.89 -13.40 12.86
C LEU A 510 -3.45 -13.55 13.34
N GLY A 511 -3.24 -13.50 14.67
CA GLY A 511 -1.95 -13.82 15.26
C GLY A 511 -1.64 -15.31 15.17
N TYR A 512 -0.36 -15.67 15.05
CA TYR A 512 0.05 -17.08 15.04
C TYR A 512 -0.34 -17.82 16.34
N GLY A 513 -0.29 -17.14 17.49
CA GLY A 513 -0.79 -17.70 18.76
C GLY A 513 -2.29 -18.01 18.73
N GLU A 514 -3.11 -17.13 18.15
CA GLU A 514 -4.56 -17.36 17.99
C GLU A 514 -4.84 -18.53 17.03
N LEU A 515 -4.06 -18.66 15.94
CA LEU A 515 -4.14 -19.83 15.07
C LEU A 515 -3.88 -21.13 15.85
N GLN A 516 -2.84 -21.15 16.70
CA GLN A 516 -2.55 -22.31 17.54
C GLN A 516 -3.66 -22.60 18.54
N ASP A 517 -4.24 -21.57 19.15
CA ASP A 517 -5.34 -21.71 20.08
C ASP A 517 -6.61 -22.27 19.41
N VAL A 518 -6.88 -21.87 18.17
CA VAL A 518 -7.95 -22.47 17.36
C VAL A 518 -7.70 -23.96 17.14
N LEU A 519 -6.50 -24.34 16.68
CA LEU A 519 -6.18 -25.74 16.38
C LEU A 519 -6.08 -26.63 17.63
N ARG A 520 -5.78 -26.03 18.79
CA ARG A 520 -5.84 -26.71 20.10
C ARG A 520 -7.26 -26.78 20.67
N GLY A 521 -8.21 -26.04 20.09
CA GLY A 521 -9.59 -25.95 20.55
C GLY A 521 -9.80 -25.07 21.79
N THR A 522 -8.82 -24.23 22.15
CA THR A 522 -8.93 -23.24 23.24
C THR A 522 -9.64 -21.97 22.78
N LEU A 523 -9.63 -21.67 21.48
CA LEU A 523 -10.34 -20.55 20.88
C LEU A 523 -11.32 -21.03 19.80
N PRO A 524 -12.64 -20.85 19.97
CA PRO A 524 -13.61 -21.23 18.93
C PRO A 524 -13.53 -20.29 17.72
N VAL A 525 -13.63 -20.83 16.50
CA VAL A 525 -13.61 -20.06 15.25
C VAL A 525 -14.75 -19.02 15.20
N GLU A 526 -15.86 -19.29 15.87
CA GLU A 526 -17.01 -18.38 15.98
C GLU A 526 -16.69 -17.10 16.74
N SER A 527 -15.70 -17.11 17.63
CA SER A 527 -15.26 -15.89 18.32
C SER A 527 -14.49 -14.94 17.41
N LEU A 528 -14.03 -15.43 16.26
CA LEU A 528 -13.23 -14.70 15.27
C LEU A 528 -14.09 -14.05 14.18
N THR A 529 -15.41 -13.93 14.37
CA THR A 529 -16.31 -13.21 13.42
C THR A 529 -15.95 -11.75 13.24
N THR A 530 -15.17 -11.16 14.16
CA THR A 530 -14.76 -9.75 14.10
C THR A 530 -13.45 -9.54 13.34
N THR A 531 -12.67 -10.60 13.17
CA THR A 531 -11.34 -10.58 12.55
C THR A 531 -11.38 -11.25 11.19
N LEU A 532 -11.96 -12.43 11.11
CA LEU A 532 -11.94 -13.27 9.91
C LEU A 532 -13.18 -13.10 9.04
N ASP A 533 -12.92 -13.03 7.75
CA ASP A 533 -13.93 -13.13 6.72
C ASP A 533 -14.40 -14.59 6.55
N TRP A 534 -15.36 -14.79 5.67
CA TRP A 534 -16.05 -16.08 5.58
C TRP A 534 -15.19 -17.20 5.01
N GLY A 535 -14.47 -16.94 3.91
CA GLY A 535 -13.56 -17.92 3.32
C GLY A 535 -12.43 -18.32 4.28
N GLU A 536 -11.91 -17.36 5.04
CA GLU A 536 -10.91 -17.59 6.09
C GLU A 536 -11.43 -18.52 7.20
N ARG A 537 -12.67 -18.32 7.68
CA ARG A 537 -13.28 -19.23 8.65
C ARG A 537 -13.52 -20.62 8.07
N ALA A 538 -13.95 -20.71 6.80
CA ALA A 538 -14.13 -21.99 6.11
C ALA A 538 -12.79 -22.75 6.01
N ALA A 539 -11.68 -22.05 5.80
CA ALA A 539 -10.33 -22.62 5.81
C ALA A 539 -9.97 -23.24 7.18
N LEU A 540 -10.20 -22.52 8.27
CA LEU A 540 -9.96 -23.06 9.62
C LEU A 540 -10.86 -24.26 9.92
N HIS A 541 -12.14 -24.18 9.59
CA HIS A 541 -13.06 -25.31 9.79
C HIS A 541 -12.66 -26.54 8.96
N LEU A 542 -12.13 -26.36 7.76
CA LEU A 542 -11.63 -27.47 6.94
C LEU A 542 -10.43 -28.15 7.63
N VAL A 543 -9.47 -27.39 8.14
CA VAL A 543 -8.32 -27.95 8.85
C VAL A 543 -8.74 -28.65 10.14
N LEU A 544 -9.67 -28.08 10.90
CA LEU A 544 -10.24 -28.72 12.09
C LEU A 544 -10.98 -30.03 11.73
N ALA A 545 -11.72 -30.07 10.63
CA ALA A 545 -12.37 -31.29 10.15
C ALA A 545 -11.34 -32.38 9.80
N ARG A 546 -10.25 -32.00 9.14
CA ARG A 546 -9.12 -32.88 8.82
C ARG A 546 -8.37 -33.36 10.06
N GLN A 547 -8.25 -32.50 11.08
CA GLN A 547 -7.66 -32.87 12.37
C GLN A 547 -8.51 -33.91 13.11
N LEU A 548 -9.84 -33.81 13.05
CA LEU A 548 -10.73 -34.85 13.58
C LEU A 548 -10.52 -36.19 12.86
N ASP A 549 -10.38 -36.18 11.53
CA ASP A 549 -10.07 -37.39 10.76
C ASP A 549 -8.74 -38.03 11.15
N ALA A 550 -7.69 -37.21 11.28
CA ALA A 550 -6.37 -37.67 11.72
C ALA A 550 -6.37 -38.26 13.14
N GLN A 551 -7.34 -37.85 13.97
CA GLN A 551 -7.56 -38.38 15.32
C GLN A 551 -8.54 -39.57 15.36
N GLY A 552 -9.12 -39.98 14.22
CA GLY A 552 -10.15 -41.02 14.17
C GLY A 552 -11.49 -40.63 14.80
N ARG A 553 -11.81 -39.33 14.85
CA ARG A 553 -13.06 -38.79 15.40
C ARG A 553 -14.06 -38.50 14.27
N ASP A 554 -15.36 -38.46 14.60
CA ASP A 554 -16.39 -38.08 13.63
C ASP A 554 -16.23 -36.61 13.20
N SER A 555 -16.00 -36.41 11.90
CA SER A 555 -15.81 -35.11 11.26
C SER A 555 -16.94 -34.75 10.29
N LYS A 556 -17.97 -35.59 10.14
CA LYS A 556 -19.05 -35.40 9.15
C LYS A 556 -19.74 -34.06 9.30
N ALA A 557 -20.05 -33.66 10.54
CA ALA A 557 -20.66 -32.37 10.84
C ALA A 557 -19.73 -31.19 10.51
N ALA A 558 -18.42 -31.34 10.76
CA ALA A 558 -17.43 -30.31 10.46
C ALA A 558 -17.30 -30.10 8.93
N TYR A 559 -17.21 -31.16 8.14
CA TYR A 559 -17.22 -31.05 6.68
C TYR A 559 -18.53 -30.52 6.11
N ALA A 560 -19.68 -30.90 6.68
CA ALA A 560 -20.97 -30.36 6.27
C ALA A 560 -21.07 -28.86 6.55
N ARG A 561 -20.44 -28.39 7.62
CA ARG A 561 -20.30 -26.96 7.90
C ARG A 561 -19.46 -26.27 6.85
N VAL A 562 -18.23 -26.74 6.58
CA VAL A 562 -17.36 -26.16 5.54
C VAL A 562 -18.10 -26.01 4.21
N LYS A 563 -18.88 -27.02 3.79
CA LYS A 563 -19.70 -26.96 2.56
C LYS A 563 -20.74 -25.84 2.56
N LYS A 564 -21.33 -25.51 3.71
CA LYS A 564 -22.24 -24.38 3.85
C LYS A 564 -21.50 -23.04 3.85
N GLU A 565 -20.23 -23.05 4.22
CA GLU A 565 -19.37 -21.87 4.31
C GLU A 565 -18.60 -21.55 3.02
N ILE A 566 -18.75 -22.33 1.96
CA ILE A 566 -18.15 -22.00 0.66
C ILE A 566 -19.19 -21.25 -0.19
N LEU A 567 -19.01 -19.94 -0.38
CA LEU A 567 -19.88 -19.13 -1.26
C LEU A 567 -19.38 -19.11 -2.70
N LEU A 568 -18.07 -19.01 -2.88
CA LEU A 568 -17.39 -18.89 -4.16
C LEU A 568 -16.35 -20.01 -4.32
N PRO A 569 -16.06 -20.45 -5.56
CA PRO A 569 -14.90 -21.30 -5.82
C PRO A 569 -13.61 -20.62 -5.35
N GLY A 570 -12.72 -21.41 -4.77
CA GLY A 570 -11.49 -20.94 -4.13
C GLY A 570 -10.71 -22.07 -3.48
N ALA A 571 -9.67 -21.74 -2.73
CA ALA A 571 -8.72 -22.70 -2.16
C ALA A 571 -9.39 -23.77 -1.27
N VAL A 572 -10.36 -23.38 -0.44
CA VAL A 572 -11.09 -24.32 0.43
C VAL A 572 -11.94 -25.27 -0.39
N SER A 573 -12.62 -24.79 -1.44
CA SER A 573 -13.41 -25.65 -2.32
C SER A 573 -12.56 -26.64 -3.11
N ILE A 574 -11.38 -26.22 -3.55
CA ILE A 574 -10.40 -27.06 -4.24
C ILE A 574 -9.89 -28.15 -3.29
N ALA A 575 -9.43 -27.76 -2.10
CA ALA A 575 -8.95 -28.69 -1.09
C ALA A 575 -10.03 -29.68 -0.67
N LEU A 576 -11.26 -29.23 -0.50
CA LEU A 576 -12.39 -30.09 -0.15
C LEU A 576 -12.69 -31.14 -1.23
N GLN A 577 -12.44 -30.82 -2.50
CA GLN A 577 -12.67 -31.73 -3.62
C GLN A 577 -11.49 -32.67 -3.86
N LYS A 578 -10.26 -32.17 -3.74
CA LYS A 578 -9.06 -32.87 -4.23
C LYS A 578 -8.21 -33.50 -3.12
N TRP A 579 -8.22 -32.96 -1.90
CA TRP A 579 -7.37 -33.49 -0.84
C TRP A 579 -7.95 -34.78 -0.26
N ASP A 580 -7.09 -35.78 -0.14
CA ASP A 580 -7.40 -36.97 0.62
C ASP A 580 -7.66 -36.65 2.09
N ARG A 581 -8.62 -37.37 2.66
CA ARG A 581 -8.93 -37.29 4.10
C ARG A 581 -7.79 -37.96 4.89
N PRO A 582 -7.24 -37.32 5.94
CA PRO A 582 -6.19 -37.93 6.74
C PRO A 582 -6.63 -39.26 7.34
N LYS A 583 -5.73 -40.25 7.32
CA LYS A 583 -5.97 -41.51 8.03
C LYS A 583 -5.55 -41.37 9.50
N PRO A 584 -6.23 -42.04 10.45
CA PRO A 584 -5.83 -42.03 11.85
C PRO A 584 -4.40 -42.54 12.01
N SER A 585 -3.59 -41.89 12.84
CA SER A 585 -2.17 -42.26 13.06
C SER A 585 -1.96 -43.69 13.58
N ASN A 586 -3.04 -44.32 14.09
CA ASN A 586 -3.05 -45.68 14.61
C ASN A 586 -3.60 -46.71 13.61
N ALA A 587 -3.96 -46.31 12.39
CA ALA A 587 -4.39 -47.23 11.35
C ALA A 587 -3.15 -48.00 10.86
N VAL A 588 -3.01 -49.25 11.32
CA VAL A 588 -2.00 -50.17 10.82
C VAL A 588 -2.20 -50.32 9.31
N ALA A 589 -1.13 -50.19 8.54
CA ALA A 589 -1.14 -50.43 7.10
C ALA A 589 -1.61 -51.87 6.83
N GLY A 590 -2.90 -52.04 6.52
CA GLY A 590 -3.54 -53.35 6.41
C GLY A 590 -5.04 -53.35 6.68
N ASP A 591 -5.58 -52.36 7.40
CA ASP A 591 -7.03 -52.20 7.57
C ASP A 591 -7.66 -51.55 6.33
N SER A 592 -7.49 -52.17 5.18
CA SER A 592 -8.47 -52.11 4.10
C SER A 592 -9.43 -53.27 4.30
N VAL A 593 -10.66 -52.99 4.75
CA VAL A 593 -11.72 -54.01 4.78
C VAL A 593 -13.05 -53.34 4.50
N PRO A 594 -13.99 -54.01 3.81
CA PRO A 594 -13.92 -54.63 2.48
C PRO A 594 -14.67 -53.80 1.41
#